data_AF-D3D0D8-F1
#
_entry.id   AF-D3D0D8-F1
#
_cell.length_a   1.000
_cell.length_b   1.000
_cell.length_c   1.000
_cell.angle_alpha   90.00
_cell.angle_beta   90.00
_cell.angle_gamma   90.00
#
_symmetry.space_group_name_H-M   'P 1'
#
loop_
_entity.id
_entity.type
_entity.pdbx_description
1 polymer ?
#
loop_
_entity_poly.entity_id
_entity_poly.type
_entity_poly.pdbx_seq_one_letter_code
_entity_poly.pdbx_strand_id
1 'polypeptide(L)' 'MVEPCIGIILTVLRQAAERGEVPPAAASELVAASGPAMLVQYSLVREPMVPDEFVAAVADQIVVPLATATRTGPAPA' A
#
# COMPACT_ATOMS: atom_id res chain seq x y z
N MET A 1 5.89 -14.27 -6.93
CA MET A 1 5.25 -14.75 -5.67
C MET A 1 4.54 -13.62 -4.91
N VAL A 2 4.53 -12.38 -5.41
CA VAL A 2 3.97 -11.22 -4.68
C VAL A 2 2.63 -10.76 -5.29
N GLU A 3 2.38 -11.08 -6.56
CA GLU A 3 1.10 -10.83 -7.26
C GLU A 3 -0.15 -11.23 -6.47
N PRO A 4 -0.20 -12.41 -5.78
CA PRO A 4 -1.37 -12.76 -4.98
C PRO A 4 -1.62 -11.78 -3.82
N CYS A 5 -0.55 -11.28 -3.19
CA CYS A 5 -0.65 -10.34 -2.08
C CYS A 5 -1.13 -8.96 -2.55
N ILE A 6 -0.64 -8.49 -3.69
CA ILE A 6 -1.07 -7.20 -4.28
C ILE A 6 -2.57 -7.24 -4.60
N GLY A 7 -3.05 -8.35 -5.17
CA GLY A 7 -4.48 -8.52 -5.48
C GLY A 7 -5.37 -8.48 -4.23
N ILE A 8 -4.92 -9.08 -3.13
CA ILE A 8 -5.64 -9.03 -1.84
C ILE A 8 -5.70 -7.59 -1.31
N ILE A 9 -4.57 -6.90 -1.26
CA ILE A 9 -4.50 -5.51 -0.77
C ILE A 9 -5.38 -4.60 -1.65
N LEU A 10 -5.32 -4.75 -2.97
CA LEU A 10 -6.15 -3.98 -3.89
C LEU A 10 -7.65 -4.23 -3.67
N THR A 11 -8.04 -5.48 -3.38
CA THR A 11 -9.43 -5.82 -3.06
C THR A 11 -9.88 -5.13 -1.77
N VAL A 12 -9.05 -5.14 -0.73
CA VAL A 12 -9.34 -4.45 0.54
C VAL A 12 -9.50 -2.95 0.31
N LEU A 13 -8.60 -2.32 -0.47
CA LEU A 13 -8.68 -0.88 -0.78
C LEU A 13 -9.95 -0.52 -1.57
N ARG A 14 -10.36 -1.37 -2.53
CA ARG A 14 -11.61 -1.18 -3.28
C ARG A 14 -12.83 -1.24 -2.36
N GLN A 15 -12.89 -2.24 -1.50
CA GLN A 15 -13.98 -2.37 -0.53
C GLN A 15 -14.01 -1.19 0.45
N ALA A 16 -12.84 -0.71 0.89
CA ALA A 16 -12.75 0.49 1.74
C ALA A 16 -13.23 1.75 1.01
N ALA A 17 -12.93 1.89 -0.29
CA ALA A 17 -13.44 2.98 -1.12
C ALA A 17 -14.95 2.92 -1.30
N GLU A 18 -15.52 1.73 -1.52
CA GLU A 18 -16.97 1.52 -1.60
C GLU A 18 -17.69 1.90 -0.30
N ARG A 19 -17.04 1.69 0.87
CA ARG A 19 -17.53 2.12 2.19
C ARG A 19 -17.27 3.60 2.49
N GLY A 20 -16.51 4.31 1.66
CA GLY A 20 -16.13 5.70 1.88
C GLY A 20 -15.03 5.92 2.92
N GLU A 21 -14.30 4.87 3.31
CA GLU A 21 -13.20 4.94 4.29
C GLU A 21 -11.91 5.52 3.69
N VAL A 22 -11.74 5.40 2.37
CA VAL A 22 -10.60 5.92 1.61
C VAL A 22 -11.06 6.59 0.31
N PRO A 23 -10.30 7.53 -0.28
CA PRO A 23 -10.61 8.09 -1.58
C PRO A 23 -10.62 7.00 -2.67
N PRO A 24 -11.55 7.01 -3.63
CA PRO A 24 -11.58 6.01 -4.72
C PRO A 24 -10.29 5.92 -5.53
N ALA A 25 -9.60 7.05 -5.71
CA ALA A 25 -8.32 7.10 -6.41
C ALA A 25 -7.17 6.37 -5.67
N ALA A 26 -7.33 6.13 -4.37
CA ALA A 26 -6.35 5.42 -3.56
C ALA A 26 -6.44 3.89 -3.75
N ALA A 27 -7.55 3.37 -4.25
CA ALA A 27 -7.73 1.96 -4.61
C ALA A 27 -7.05 1.61 -5.96
N SER A 28 -5.74 1.87 -6.02
CA SER A 28 -4.90 1.66 -7.20
C SER A 28 -3.85 0.57 -6.97
N GLU A 29 -3.40 -0.05 -8.05
CA GLU A 29 -2.31 -1.04 -8.00
C GLU A 29 -1.03 -0.48 -7.40
N LEU A 30 -0.72 0.81 -7.65
CA LEU A 30 0.48 1.45 -7.13
C LEU A 30 0.46 1.52 -5.59
N VAL A 31 -0.68 1.92 -5.01
CA VAL A 31 -0.84 1.95 -3.54
C VAL A 31 -0.80 0.52 -2.99
N ALA A 32 -1.48 -0.43 -3.63
CA ALA A 32 -1.48 -1.83 -3.21
C ALA A 32 -0.09 -2.49 -3.27
N ALA A 33 0.73 -2.14 -4.26
CA ALA A 33 2.07 -2.67 -4.46
C ALA A 33 3.13 -2.02 -3.55
N SER A 34 2.87 -0.81 -3.03
CA SER A 34 3.85 -0.05 -2.24
C SER A 34 4.41 -0.81 -1.04
N GLY A 35 3.54 -1.46 -0.26
CA GLY A 35 3.92 -2.27 0.88
C GLY A 35 4.75 -3.49 0.48
N PRO A 36 4.22 -4.41 -0.34
CA PRO A 36 4.98 -5.60 -0.77
C PRO A 36 6.30 -5.28 -1.46
N ALA A 37 6.37 -4.23 -2.28
CA ALA A 37 7.61 -3.80 -2.92
C ALA A 37 8.68 -3.39 -1.88
N MET A 38 8.29 -2.67 -0.83
CA MET A 38 9.19 -2.32 0.27
C MET A 38 9.71 -3.54 1.03
N LEU A 39 8.85 -4.53 1.30
CA LEU A 39 9.26 -5.75 2.01
C LEU A 39 10.22 -6.59 1.17
N VAL A 40 9.97 -6.73 -0.14
CA VAL A 40 10.88 -7.41 -1.06
C VAL A 40 12.23 -6.70 -1.11
N GLN A 41 12.23 -5.36 -1.26
CA GLN A 41 13.45 -4.57 -1.27
C GLN A 41 14.25 -4.75 0.02
N TYR A 42 13.59 -4.73 1.19
CA TYR A 42 14.24 -5.00 2.47
C TYR A 42 14.89 -6.39 2.47
N SER A 43 14.15 -7.40 2.02
CA SER A 43 14.64 -8.79 2.01
C SER A 43 15.87 -9.01 1.13
N LEU A 44 15.94 -8.29 0.01
CA LEU A 44 17.02 -8.40 -0.97
C LEU A 44 18.26 -7.60 -0.57
N VAL A 45 18.08 -6.46 0.09
CA VAL A 45 19.17 -5.51 0.38
C VAL A 45 19.73 -5.65 1.80
N ARG A 46 18.90 -6.08 2.77
CA ARG A 46 19.28 -6.12 4.18
C ARG A 46 19.35 -7.55 4.71
N GLU A 47 18.20 -8.17 4.94
CA GLU A 47 18.10 -9.46 5.62
C GLU A 47 16.99 -10.31 5.01
N PRO A 48 17.21 -11.62 4.74
CA PRO A 48 16.20 -12.46 4.09
C PRO A 48 14.87 -12.58 4.86
N MET A 49 14.92 -12.42 6.18
CA MET A 49 13.74 -12.43 7.04
C MET A 49 13.32 -11.00 7.33
N VAL A 50 12.10 -10.64 6.94
CA VAL A 50 11.53 -9.32 7.21
C VAL A 50 10.96 -9.33 8.64
N PRO A 51 11.44 -8.45 9.53
CA PRO A 51 10.92 -8.38 10.89
C PRO A 51 9.48 -7.84 10.93
N ASP A 52 8.65 -8.34 11.86
CA ASP A 52 7.24 -7.95 11.99
C ASP A 52 7.08 -6.44 12.26
N GLU A 53 8.00 -5.85 13.04
CA GLU A 53 8.01 -4.42 13.32
C GLU A 53 8.25 -3.59 12.06
N PHE A 54 8.99 -4.13 11.09
CA PHE A 54 9.20 -3.46 9.80
C PHE A 54 7.94 -3.57 8.93
N VAL A 55 7.24 -4.71 8.96
CA VAL A 55 5.96 -4.87 8.27
C VAL A 55 4.93 -3.86 8.80
N ALA A 56 4.82 -3.74 10.13
CA ALA A 56 3.95 -2.75 10.77
C ALA A 56 4.34 -1.32 10.39
N ALA A 57 5.64 -0.99 10.42
CA ALA A 57 6.13 0.33 10.02
C ALA A 57 5.78 0.67 8.57
N VAL A 58 5.89 -0.30 7.64
CA VAL A 58 5.51 -0.09 6.23
C VAL A 58 4.01 0.14 6.08
N ALA A 59 3.18 -0.59 6.83
CA ALA A 59 1.74 -0.37 6.81
C ALA A 59 1.38 1.03 7.32
N ASP A 60 1.88 1.39 8.51
CA ASP A 60 1.52 2.64 9.20
C ASP A 60 2.12 3.89 8.53
N GLN A 61 3.32 3.79 7.97
CA GLN A 61 4.04 4.95 7.44
C GLN A 61 3.93 5.10 5.93
N ILE A 62 3.53 4.05 5.20
CA ILE A 62 3.48 4.08 3.73
C ILE A 62 2.08 3.75 3.24
N VAL A 63 1.58 2.53 3.50
CA VAL A 63 0.35 2.06 2.86
C VAL A 63 -0.86 2.85 3.34
N VAL A 64 -1.03 3.00 4.66
CA VAL A 64 -2.19 3.72 5.24
C VAL A 64 -2.17 5.21 4.87
N PRO A 65 -1.04 5.95 4.98
CA PRO A 65 -1.00 7.35 4.54
C PRO A 65 -1.31 7.50 3.05
N LEU A 66 -0.78 6.64 2.17
CA LEU A 66 -1.11 6.68 0.74
C LEU A 66 -2.57 6.32 0.47
N ALA A 67 -3.14 5.40 1.25
CA ALA A 67 -4.53 4.99 1.12
C ALA A 67 -5.51 6.08 1.58
N THR A 68 -5.15 6.86 2.59
CA THR A 68 -6.04 7.85 3.23
C THR A 68 -5.77 9.28 2.78
N ALA A 69 -4.65 9.54 2.10
CA ALA A 69 -4.31 10.85 1.58
C ALA A 69 -5.42 11.35 0.64
N THR A 70 -6.09 12.42 1.07
CA THR A 70 -6.96 13.17 0.17
C THR A 70 -6.05 13.92 -0.80
N ARG A 71 -6.26 13.78 -2.11
CA ARG A 71 -5.47 14.51 -3.11
C ARG A 71 -5.74 16.02 -2.96
N THR A 72 -4.94 16.70 -2.16
CA THR A 72 -4.94 18.17 -2.05
C THR A 72 -3.94 18.73 -3.06
N GLY A 73 -4.30 18.71 -4.34
CA GLY A 73 -3.48 19.30 -5.40
C GLY A 73 -4.31 19.50 -6.67
N PRO A 74 -4.14 20.63 -7.40
CA PRO A 74 -4.85 20.85 -8.66
C PRO A 74 -4.56 19.70 -9.63
N ALA A 75 -5.58 19.26 -10.37
CA ALA A 75 -5.40 18.26 -11.42
C ALA A 75 -4.32 18.75 -12.41
N PRO A 76 -3.43 17.86 -12.90
CA PRO A 76 -2.51 18.25 -13.97
C PRO A 76 -3.32 18.75 -15.17
N ALA A 77 -2.94 19.94 -15.66
CA ALA A 77 -3.56 20.62 -16.80
C ALA A 77 -3.38 19.85 -18.11
#